data_AF-A0A536BU43-F1
#
_entry.id   AF-A0A536BU43-F1
#
_cell.length_a   1.000
_cell.length_b   1.000
_cell.length_c   1.000
_cell.angle_alpha   90.00
_cell.angle_beta   90.00
_cell.angle_gamma   90.00
#
_symmetry.space_group_name_H-M   'P 1'
#
loop_
_entity.id
_entity.type
_entity.pdbx_description
1 polymer ?
#
loop_
_entity_poly.entity_id
_entity_poly.type
_entity_poly.pdbx_seq_one_letter_code
_entity_poly.pdbx_strand_id
1 'polypeptide(L)'
;MVEFEADDAIAAAGARWADSPAVEQILICSPDKDLAQCVRGQTVVLRDRRRDLTYDADGVRAKWGVSPESIPDFLALVGDSSDGYPGLQGWGSRSAAAVLARYGSLDAIPRLASEWDVPGGVRSAVTLAAVL
;
A
#
# COMPACT_ATOMS: atom_id res chain seq x y z
N MET A 1 -4.39 -6.05 -27.62
CA MET A 1 -4.82 -5.35 -26.40
C MET A 1 -5.13 -6.44 -25.39
N VAL A 2 -4.34 -6.54 -24.33
CA VAL A 2 -4.68 -7.39 -23.20
C VAL A 2 -5.67 -6.58 -22.38
N GLU A 3 -6.86 -7.12 -22.14
CA GLU A 3 -7.94 -6.39 -21.45
C GLU A 3 -7.80 -6.45 -19.92
N PHE A 4 -7.07 -7.45 -19.41
CA PHE A 4 -6.87 -7.68 -17.97
C PHE A 4 -5.43 -8.07 -17.69
N GLU A 5 -4.82 -7.47 -16.68
CA GLU A 5 -3.47 -7.80 -16.25
C GLU A 5 -3.45 -9.04 -15.34
N ALA A 6 -2.26 -9.61 -15.13
CA ALA A 6 -2.12 -10.84 -14.36
C ALA A 6 -2.38 -10.61 -12.86
N ASP A 7 -2.00 -9.44 -12.36
CA ASP A 7 -2.28 -8.96 -11.02
C ASP A 7 -3.78 -8.77 -10.77
N ASP A 8 -4.56 -8.27 -11.75
CA ASP A 8 -6.03 -8.19 -11.66
C ASP A 8 -6.64 -9.57 -11.40
N ALA A 9 -6.19 -10.59 -12.15
CA ALA A 9 -6.66 -11.95 -12.01
C ALA A 9 -6.26 -12.56 -10.66
N ILE A 10 -5.04 -12.28 -10.19
CA ILE A 10 -4.54 -12.73 -8.89
C ILE A 10 -5.35 -12.09 -7.75
N ALA A 11 -5.56 -10.77 -7.81
CA ALA A 11 -6.33 -10.01 -6.82
C ALA A 11 -7.79 -10.50 -6.77
N ALA A 12 -8.42 -10.69 -7.93
CA ALA A 12 -9.78 -11.22 -8.04
C ALA A 12 -9.90 -12.63 -7.46
N ALA A 13 -8.93 -13.52 -7.74
CA ALA A 13 -8.90 -14.86 -7.17
C ALA A 13 -8.70 -14.82 -5.66
N GLY A 14 -7.76 -14.00 -5.17
CA GLY A 14 -7.50 -13.81 -3.74
C GLY A 14 -8.74 -13.34 -3.01
N ALA A 15 -9.40 -12.29 -3.51
CA ALA A 15 -10.63 -11.76 -2.94
C ALA A 15 -11.78 -12.77 -2.93
N ARG A 16 -11.93 -13.57 -4.00
CA ARG A 16 -12.99 -14.59 -4.11
C ARG A 16 -12.88 -15.68 -3.05
N TRP A 17 -11.67 -16.09 -2.70
CA TRP A 17 -11.43 -17.25 -1.85
C TRP A 17 -11.02 -16.89 -0.42
N ALA A 18 -10.74 -15.62 -0.12
CA ALA A 18 -10.23 -15.15 1.18
C ALA A 18 -11.12 -15.55 2.37
N ASP A 19 -12.44 -15.58 2.18
CA ASP A 19 -13.42 -15.88 3.23
C ASP A 19 -13.97 -17.32 3.13
N SER A 20 -13.37 -18.16 2.28
CA SER A 20 -13.80 -19.54 2.10
C SER A 20 -13.39 -20.40 3.30
N PRO A 21 -14.32 -21.12 3.96
CA PRO A 21 -13.98 -22.00 5.09
C PRO A 21 -13.14 -23.22 4.67
N ALA A 22 -13.04 -23.50 3.37
CA ALA A 22 -12.21 -24.57 2.83
C ALA A 22 -10.75 -24.13 2.57
N VAL A 23 -10.43 -22.85 2.74
CA VAL A 23 -9.11 -22.27 2.48
C VAL A 23 -8.52 -21.80 3.80
N GLU A 24 -7.45 -22.45 4.25
CA GLU A 24 -6.74 -22.05 5.47
C GLU A 24 -5.93 -20.77 5.26
N GLN A 25 -5.24 -20.67 4.12
CA GLN A 25 -4.40 -19.53 3.78
C GLN A 25 -4.20 -19.42 2.27
N ILE A 26 -4.13 -18.19 1.77
CA ILE A 26 -3.78 -17.84 0.40
C ILE A 26 -2.38 -17.22 0.38
N LEU A 27 -1.47 -17.81 -0.40
CA LEU A 27 -0.13 -17.27 -0.63
C LEU A 27 -0.04 -16.68 -2.03
N ILE A 28 -0.06 -15.35 -2.12
CA ILE A 28 0.20 -14.63 -3.37
C ILE A 28 1.70 -14.65 -3.61
N CYS A 29 2.16 -15.47 -4.56
CA CYS A 29 3.59 -15.67 -4.80
C CYS A 29 4.13 -14.70 -5.86
N SER A 30 4.49 -13.48 -5.46
CA SER A 30 5.05 -12.44 -6.33
C SER A 30 6.08 -11.57 -5.59
N PRO A 31 7.15 -11.08 -6.25
CA PRO A 31 7.99 -10.00 -5.72
C PRO A 31 7.37 -8.62 -5.88
N ASP A 32 6.25 -8.53 -6.61
CA ASP A 32 5.54 -7.30 -6.88
C ASP A 32 4.92 -6.75 -5.59
N LYS A 33 5.24 -5.50 -5.29
CA LYS A 33 4.79 -4.82 -4.07
C LYS A 33 3.35 -4.32 -4.19
N ASP A 34 2.83 -4.20 -5.40
CA ASP A 34 1.47 -3.71 -5.64
C ASP A 34 0.46 -4.70 -5.09
N LEU A 35 0.79 -6.00 -5.19
CA LEU A 35 0.02 -7.09 -4.62
C LEU A 35 0.05 -7.12 -3.08
N ALA A 36 0.86 -6.29 -2.41
CA ALA A 36 0.78 -6.13 -0.96
C ALA A 36 -0.59 -5.56 -0.53
N GLN A 37 -1.30 -4.86 -1.42
CA GLN A 37 -2.66 -4.39 -1.16
C GLN A 37 -3.68 -5.52 -0.96
N CYS A 38 -3.40 -6.72 -1.48
CA CYS A 38 -4.27 -7.88 -1.35
C CYS A 38 -4.14 -8.58 0.01
N VAL A 39 -3.14 -8.21 0.83
CA VAL A 39 -2.87 -8.84 2.12
C VAL A 39 -4.02 -8.60 3.09
N ARG A 40 -4.46 -9.67 3.77
CA ARG A 40 -5.55 -9.64 4.77
C ARG A 40 -5.13 -10.40 6.01
N GLY A 41 -4.76 -9.67 7.07
CA GLY A 41 -4.26 -10.27 8.30
C GLY A 41 -3.16 -11.29 8.03
N GLN A 42 -3.40 -12.54 8.45
CA GLN A 42 -2.54 -13.69 8.18
C GLN A 42 -3.17 -14.70 7.20
N THR A 43 -4.38 -14.44 6.69
CA THR A 43 -5.12 -15.39 5.83
C THR A 43 -4.81 -15.20 4.35
N VAL A 44 -4.52 -13.97 3.92
CA VAL A 44 -3.99 -13.68 2.58
C VAL A 44 -2.66 -12.97 2.77
N VAL A 45 -1.57 -13.58 2.28
CA VAL A 45 -0.20 -13.08 2.48
C VAL A 45 0.57 -13.01 1.17
N LEU A 46 1.51 -12.06 1.07
CA LEU A 46 2.38 -11.89 -0.08
C LEU A 46 3.70 -12.64 0.16
N ARG A 47 4.09 -13.52 -0.76
CA ARG A 47 5.30 -14.35 -0.68
C ARG A 47 6.29 -13.97 -1.78
N ASP A 48 7.37 -13.29 -1.40
CA ASP A 48 8.54 -13.07 -2.24
C ASP A 48 9.44 -14.31 -2.17
N ARG A 49 9.19 -15.28 -3.08
CA ARG A 49 9.96 -16.52 -3.17
C ARG A 49 11.45 -16.31 -3.47
N ARG A 50 11.83 -15.17 -4.07
CA ARG A 50 13.24 -14.90 -4.42
C ARG A 50 14.05 -14.48 -3.19
N ARG A 51 13.41 -13.76 -2.27
CA ARG A 51 14.03 -13.29 -1.03
C ARG A 51 13.75 -14.18 0.18
N ASP A 52 12.94 -15.22 0.00
CA ASP A 52 12.46 -16.09 1.08
C ASP A 52 11.66 -15.32 2.15
N LEU A 53 10.97 -14.24 1.76
CA LEU A 53 10.19 -13.37 2.66
C LEU A 53 8.68 -13.53 2.46
N THR A 54 7.94 -13.50 3.56
CA THR A 54 6.47 -13.46 3.57
C THR A 54 6.01 -12.18 4.29
N TYR A 55 5.09 -11.45 3.67
CA TYR A 55 4.47 -10.27 4.23
C TYR A 55 3.01 -10.59 4.55
N ASP A 56 2.71 -10.71 5.84
CA ASP A 56 1.36 -10.56 6.37
C ASP A 56 1.06 -9.07 6.64
N ALA A 57 -0.10 -8.74 7.20
CA ALA A 57 -0.47 -7.35 7.41
C ALA A 57 0.54 -6.58 8.28
N ASP A 58 1.16 -7.23 9.27
CA ASP A 58 2.17 -6.60 10.13
C ASP A 58 3.50 -6.45 9.40
N GLY A 59 3.88 -7.43 8.58
CA GLY A 59 5.02 -7.34 7.68
C GLY A 59 4.87 -6.20 6.67
N VAL A 60 3.65 -5.96 6.16
CA VAL A 60 3.36 -4.81 5.29
C VAL A 60 3.57 -3.50 6.05
N ARG A 61 3.00 -3.37 7.25
CA ARG A 61 3.21 -2.18 8.10
C ARG A 61 4.69 -1.96 8.43
N ALA A 62 5.43 -3.01 8.75
CA ALA A 62 6.85 -2.92 9.07
C ALA A 62 7.69 -2.47 7.85
N LYS A 63 7.33 -2.92 6.65
CA LYS A 63 8.08 -2.65 5.42
C LYS A 63 7.77 -1.27 4.82
N TRP A 64 6.50 -0.90 4.72
CA TRP A 64 6.05 0.31 4.03
C TRP A 64 5.56 1.41 4.99
N GLY A 65 5.32 1.08 6.25
CA GLY A 65 4.79 2.02 7.25
C GLY A 65 3.30 2.31 7.12
N VAL A 66 2.59 1.56 6.26
CA VAL A 66 1.15 1.71 6.01
C VAL A 66 0.45 0.35 6.07
N SER A 67 -0.87 0.34 6.20
CA SER A 67 -1.64 -0.91 6.12
C SER A 67 -1.76 -1.38 4.66
N PRO A 68 -2.08 -2.67 4.42
CA PRO A 68 -2.31 -3.18 3.06
C PRO A 68 -3.25 -2.30 2.22
N GLU A 69 -4.34 -1.83 2.81
CA GLU A 69 -5.38 -1.04 2.14
C GLU A 69 -4.85 0.31 1.64
N SER A 70 -3.79 0.83 2.27
CA SER A 70 -3.16 2.10 1.92
C SER A 70 -2.00 1.96 0.93
N ILE A 71 -1.65 0.75 0.48
CA ILE A 71 -0.53 0.53 -0.46
C ILE A 71 -0.72 1.28 -1.78
N PRO A 72 -1.90 1.27 -2.43
CA PRO A 72 -2.11 2.01 -3.67
C PRO A 72 -1.87 3.51 -3.49
N ASP A 73 -2.45 4.10 -2.44
CA ASP A 73 -2.30 5.51 -2.09
C ASP A 73 -0.85 5.87 -1.74
N PHE A 74 -0.16 4.96 -1.04
CA PHE A 74 1.25 5.12 -0.74
C PHE A 74 2.08 5.19 -2.02
N LEU A 75 1.86 4.28 -2.97
CA LEU A 75 2.56 4.26 -4.26
C LEU A 75 2.20 5.47 -5.13
N ALA A 76 0.95 5.94 -5.09
CA ALA A 76 0.55 7.18 -5.76
C ALA A 76 1.34 8.40 -5.24
N LEU A 77 1.60 8.47 -3.93
CA LEU A 77 2.39 9.54 -3.33
C LEU A 77 3.88 9.42 -3.65
N VAL A 78 4.47 8.25 -3.40
CA VAL A 78 5.94 8.08 -3.46
C VAL A 78 6.47 7.74 -4.84
N GLY A 79 5.59 7.30 -5.74
CA GLY A 79 5.92 6.80 -7.07
C GLY A 79 6.28 5.31 -7.10
N ASP A 80 6.29 4.79 -8.32
CA ASP A 80 6.77 3.47 -8.66
C ASP A 80 7.77 3.53 -9.81
N SER A 81 9.06 3.37 -9.50
CA SER A 81 10.10 3.33 -10.52
C SER A 81 10.03 2.10 -11.43
N SER A 82 9.46 0.98 -10.97
CA SER A 82 9.34 -0.24 -11.78
C SER A 82 8.36 -0.03 -12.93
N ASP A 83 7.27 0.69 -12.66
CA ASP A 83 6.18 0.94 -13.61
C ASP A 83 6.22 2.35 -14.22
N GLY A 84 7.22 3.14 -13.86
CA GLY A 84 7.44 4.48 -14.42
C GLY A 84 6.54 5.56 -13.82
N TYR A 85 5.90 5.32 -12.68
CA TYR A 85 5.14 6.32 -11.95
C TYR A 85 6.09 7.22 -11.12
N PRO A 86 6.17 8.53 -11.40
CA PRO A 86 7.13 9.41 -10.74
C PRO A 86 6.76 9.75 -9.28
N GLY A 87 5.50 9.59 -8.88
CA GLY A 87 4.99 10.07 -7.60
C GLY A 87 4.83 11.59 -7.55
N LEU A 88 4.45 12.11 -6.38
CA LEU A 88 4.26 13.53 -6.15
C LEU A 88 5.54 14.18 -5.61
N GLN A 89 5.84 15.39 -6.10
CA GLN A 89 7.04 16.11 -5.70
C GLN A 89 7.06 16.36 -4.17
N GLY A 90 8.15 15.96 -3.52
CA GLY A 90 8.34 16.13 -2.07
C GLY A 90 7.76 15.00 -1.22
N TRP A 91 6.91 14.14 -1.78
CA TRP A 91 6.38 12.97 -1.08
C TRP A 91 7.39 11.82 -1.09
N GLY A 92 8.11 11.67 0.02
CA GLY A 92 8.96 10.51 0.28
C GLY A 92 8.24 9.46 1.11
N SER A 93 8.81 8.25 1.17
CA SER A 93 8.24 7.12 1.92
C SER A 93 7.90 7.44 3.37
N ARG A 94 8.71 8.25 4.07
CA ARG A 94 8.44 8.61 5.48
C ARG A 94 7.24 9.52 5.64
N SER A 95 7.10 10.56 4.81
CA SER A 95 5.97 11.49 4.91
C SER A 95 4.68 10.82 4.43
N ALA A 96 4.73 10.07 3.33
CA ALA A 96 3.62 9.27 2.83
C ALA A 96 3.14 8.28 3.90
N ALA A 97 4.05 7.50 4.48
CA ALA A 97 3.71 6.55 5.53
C ALA A 97 3.13 7.22 6.78
N ALA A 98 3.72 8.31 7.26
CA ALA A 98 3.23 8.99 8.46
C ALA A 98 1.81 9.55 8.27
N VAL A 99 1.53 10.13 7.10
CA VAL A 99 0.21 10.71 6.78
C VAL A 99 -0.82 9.60 6.56
N LEU A 100 -0.50 8.59 5.75
CA LEU A 100 -1.43 7.49 5.47
C LEU A 100 -1.64 6.58 6.67
N ALA A 101 -0.66 6.39 7.56
CA ALA A 101 -0.88 5.70 8.82
C ALA A 101 -1.90 6.42 9.72
N ARG A 102 -2.03 7.75 9.57
CA ARG A 102 -2.98 8.57 10.33
C ARG A 102 -4.38 8.64 9.70
N TYR A 103 -4.45 8.75 8.38
CA TYR A 103 -5.71 9.00 7.67
C TYR A 103 -6.24 7.79 6.89
N GLY A 104 -5.40 6.79 6.61
CA GLY A 104 -5.77 5.56 5.91
C GLY A 104 -5.79 5.70 4.38
N SER A 105 -6.31 6.80 3.83
CA SER A 105 -6.37 7.01 2.39
C SER A 105 -6.15 8.47 2.00
N LEU A 106 -5.88 8.73 0.72
CA LEU A 106 -5.74 10.08 0.16
C LEU A 106 -7.00 10.93 0.40
N ASP A 107 -8.18 10.34 0.15
CA ASP A 107 -9.47 11.01 0.32
C ASP A 107 -9.75 11.43 1.77
N ALA A 108 -9.13 10.74 2.74
CA ALA A 108 -9.28 11.04 4.16
C ALA A 108 -8.29 12.10 4.68
N ILE A 109 -7.32 12.54 3.87
CA ILE A 109 -6.36 13.57 4.26
C ILE A 109 -7.03 14.95 4.20
N PRO A 110 -7.02 15.73 5.30
CA PRO A 110 -7.53 17.09 5.28
C PRO A 110 -6.79 17.97 4.25
N ARG A 111 -7.53 18.83 3.53
CA ARG A 111 -6.93 19.69 2.49
C ARG A 111 -5.95 20.71 3.06
N LEU A 112 -6.22 21.25 4.23
CA LEU A 112 -5.35 22.23 4.87
C LEU A 112 -4.33 21.53 5.76
N ALA A 113 -3.05 21.80 5.52
CA ALA A 113 -1.97 21.26 6.35
C ALA A 113 -2.10 21.61 7.85
N SER A 114 -2.78 22.72 8.18
CA SER A 114 -3.06 23.11 9.56
C SER A 114 -4.03 22.18 10.29
N GLU A 115 -4.80 21.38 9.55
CA GLU A 115 -5.73 20.38 10.09
C GLU A 115 -5.05 19.02 10.26
N TRP A 116 -3.77 18.90 9.89
CA TRP A 116 -3.06 17.63 9.98
C TRP A 116 -2.64 17.32 11.42
N ASP A 117 -3.28 16.31 12.01
CA ASP A 117 -2.96 15.72 13.31
C ASP A 117 -2.13 14.43 13.16
N VAL A 118 -0.95 14.55 12.55
CA VAL A 118 -0.02 13.42 12.38
C VAL A 118 0.96 13.37 13.57
N PRO A 119 1.03 12.25 14.32
CA PRO A 119 1.96 12.11 15.45
C PRO A 119 3.42 12.37 15.04
N GLY A 120 4.11 13.20 15.80
CA GLY A 120 5.50 13.62 15.48
C GLY A 120 5.62 14.67 14.37
N GLY A 121 4.50 15.06 13.76
CA GLY A 121 4.43 16.07 12.71
C GLY A 121 4.99 15.61 11.36
N VAL A 122 4.72 16.40 10.32
CA VAL A 122 5.25 16.17 8.97
C VAL A 122 6.04 17.40 8.53
N ARG A 123 7.31 17.19 8.16
CA ARG A 123 8.15 18.26 7.63
C ARG A 123 7.55 18.75 6.31
N SER A 124 7.48 20.08 6.14
CA SER A 124 6.95 20.72 4.94
C SER A 124 5.48 20.38 4.64
N ALA A 125 4.66 20.13 5.68
CA ALA A 125 3.24 19.78 5.54
C ALA A 125 2.48 20.73 4.60
N VAL A 126 2.72 22.04 4.69
CA VAL A 126 2.10 23.04 3.79
C VAL A 126 2.45 22.79 2.32
N THR A 127 3.71 22.48 2.02
CA THR A 127 4.14 22.18 0.65
C THR A 127 3.57 20.85 0.16
N LEU A 128 3.51 19.84 1.03
CA LEU A 128 2.96 18.53 0.69
C LEU A 128 1.46 18.58 0.43
N ALA A 129 0.71 19.32 1.25
CA ALA A 129 -0.73 19.52 1.06
C ALA A 129 -1.06 20.35 -0.19
N ALA A 130 -0.14 21.20 -0.66
CA ALA A 130 -0.34 22.01 -1.87
C ALA A 130 -0.23 21.21 -3.18
N VAL A 131 0.38 20.02 -3.14
CA VAL A 131 0.55 19.13 -4.30
C VAL A 131 -0.32 17.88 -4.23
N LEU A 132 -1.08 17.73 -3.14
CA LEU A 132 -2.06 16.67 -2.92
C LEU A 132 -3.39 17.06 -3.56
#